data_AF-A0A7Y3JHG9-F1
#
_entry.id   AF-A0A7Y3JHG9-F1
#
_cell.length_a   1.000
_cell.length_b   1.000
_cell.length_c   1.000
_cell.angle_alpha   90.00
_cell.angle_beta   90.00
_cell.angle_gamma   90.00
#
_symmetry.space_group_name_H-M   'P 1'
#
loop_
_entity.id
_entity.type
_entity.pdbx_description
1 polymer ?
#
loop_
_entity_poly.entity_id
_entity_poly.type
_entity_poly.pdbx_seq_one_letter_code
_entity_poly.pdbx_strand_id
1 'polypeptide(L)'
;VKDFGAVAVDGGWDLFVGGNAGGKVAAAQKIARVKTADEVVRIADRFYEFYRKNGRFGERTAPFVERVGLETVIDAVLYDTDEALLRLENDLAQALANVKDPWKSGIDLTDTLEASSPTPPVLPFDGQLDLGAEQDIPPGENRLVSSPWGEVVIFHGRDGRWAASESRCPHQGGPMVDCQFIAGKLTCPLHSFVFDARTGSCGNAEVTNLRVWKVSVLEGRILLSVEA
;
A
#
# COMPACT_ATOMS: atom_id res chain seq x y z
N VAL A 1 0.42 -2.35 8.71
CA VAL A 1 1.21 -3.46 9.30
C VAL A 1 0.40 -3.96 10.49
N LYS A 2 -0.07 -5.21 10.55
CA LYS A 2 0.56 -6.49 10.16
C LYS A 2 -0.31 -7.34 9.24
N ASP A 3 0.33 -8.28 8.55
CA ASP A 3 -0.31 -9.36 7.79
C ASP A 3 -0.36 -10.66 8.62
N PHE A 4 0.81 -11.04 9.13
CA PHE A 4 1.01 -12.04 10.18
C PHE A 4 1.85 -11.42 11.30
N GLY A 5 1.57 -11.77 12.54
CA GLY A 5 2.26 -11.24 13.71
C GLY A 5 2.66 -12.34 14.68
N ALA A 6 3.92 -12.34 15.10
CA ALA A 6 4.40 -13.14 16.23
C ALA A 6 4.86 -12.20 17.35
N VAL A 7 4.45 -12.47 18.57
CA VAL A 7 4.86 -11.71 19.77
C VAL A 7 5.42 -12.70 20.79
N ALA A 8 6.71 -12.57 21.09
CA ALA A 8 7.34 -13.34 22.16
C ALA A 8 6.71 -12.96 23.51
N VAL A 9 6.33 -13.97 24.28
CA VAL A 9 5.72 -13.83 25.61
C VAL A 9 6.37 -14.83 26.55
N ASP A 10 6.16 -14.66 27.85
CA ASP A 10 6.60 -15.68 28.80
C ASP A 10 5.94 -17.03 28.47
N GLY A 11 6.78 -18.06 28.29
CA GLY A 11 6.35 -19.40 27.90
C GLY A 11 6.05 -19.64 26.42
N GLY A 12 6.33 -18.71 25.50
CA GLY A 12 6.22 -18.98 24.05
C GLY A 12 5.97 -17.76 23.16
N TRP A 13 5.10 -17.93 22.17
CA TRP A 13 4.81 -16.95 21.13
C TRP A 13 3.31 -16.84 20.88
N ASP A 14 2.76 -15.64 20.97
CA ASP A 14 1.40 -15.34 20.52
C ASP A 14 1.38 -15.01 19.03
N LEU A 15 0.50 -15.68 18.29
CA LEU A 15 0.35 -15.53 16.85
C LEU A 15 -0.92 -14.77 16.52
N PHE A 16 -0.83 -13.85 15.57
CA PHE A 16 -1.90 -12.97 15.14
C PHE A 16 -1.97 -12.89 13.62
N VAL A 17 -3.17 -12.72 13.06
CA VAL A 17 -3.38 -12.52 11.62
C VAL A 17 -4.24 -11.30 11.34
N GLY A 18 -4.03 -10.75 10.15
CA GLY A 18 -4.66 -9.52 9.71
C GLY A 18 -4.20 -8.31 10.53
N GLY A 19 -5.04 -7.29 10.52
CA GLY A 19 -4.71 -5.97 11.00
C GLY A 19 -4.42 -5.00 9.86
N ASN A 20 -4.84 -3.74 10.03
CA ASN A 20 -4.64 -2.71 9.03
C ASN A 20 -4.36 -1.39 9.73
N ALA A 21 -3.30 -0.72 9.28
CA ALA A 21 -2.92 0.61 9.76
C ALA A 21 -3.16 1.69 8.68
N GLY A 22 -3.91 1.35 7.63
CA GLY A 22 -4.33 2.27 6.57
C GLY A 22 -5.65 2.97 6.89
N GLY A 23 -6.36 3.47 5.87
CA GLY A 23 -7.61 4.23 6.02
C GLY A 23 -8.66 3.56 6.91
N LYS A 24 -8.95 2.27 6.71
CA LYS A 24 -9.78 1.48 7.64
C LYS A 24 -8.88 0.75 8.64
N VAL A 25 -8.75 1.31 9.85
CA VAL A 25 -7.97 0.68 10.92
C VAL A 25 -8.63 -0.62 11.35
N ALA A 26 -7.83 -1.68 11.53
CA ALA A 26 -8.26 -2.96 12.06
C ALA A 26 -7.19 -3.54 12.98
N ALA A 27 -7.59 -4.10 14.12
CA ALA A 27 -6.69 -4.81 15.01
C ALA A 27 -6.35 -6.20 14.45
N ALA A 28 -5.11 -6.65 14.64
CA ALA A 28 -4.74 -8.03 14.35
C ALA A 28 -5.41 -8.96 15.36
N GLN A 29 -5.88 -10.12 14.89
CA GLN A 29 -6.63 -11.07 15.71
C GLN A 29 -5.75 -12.26 16.08
N LYS A 30 -5.75 -12.65 17.37
CA LYS A 30 -4.93 -13.75 17.87
C LYS A 30 -5.49 -15.09 17.37
N ILE A 31 -4.62 -15.97 16.88
CA ILE A 31 -5.00 -17.29 16.36
C ILE A 31 -4.43 -18.45 17.19
N ALA A 32 -3.28 -18.28 17.83
CA ALA A 32 -2.64 -19.35 18.61
C ALA A 32 -1.62 -18.81 19.62
N ARG A 33 -1.22 -19.70 20.54
CA ARG A 33 0.04 -19.60 21.27
C ARG A 33 0.86 -20.87 21.01
N VAL A 34 2.12 -20.71 20.64
CA VAL A 34 3.04 -21.83 20.37
C VAL A 34 4.31 -21.72 21.22
N LYS A 35 5.06 -22.81 21.37
CA LYS A 35 6.22 -22.85 22.26
C LYS A 35 7.50 -22.49 21.52
N THR A 36 7.64 -22.91 20.27
CA THR A 36 8.91 -22.82 19.53
C THR A 36 8.83 -21.88 18.35
N ALA A 37 10.00 -21.32 17.97
CA ALA A 37 10.10 -20.51 16.76
C ALA A 37 9.77 -21.32 15.49
N ASP A 38 10.09 -22.61 15.46
CA ASP A 38 9.75 -23.48 14.33
C ASP A 38 8.24 -23.62 14.12
N GLU A 39 7.47 -23.67 15.21
CA GLU A 39 6.00 -23.64 15.13
C GLU A 39 5.49 -22.31 14.59
N VAL A 40 6.12 -21.18 14.96
CA VAL A 40 5.80 -19.86 14.40
C VAL A 40 5.98 -19.86 12.88
N VAL A 41 7.14 -20.35 12.41
CA VAL A 41 7.46 -20.39 10.97
C VAL A 41 6.48 -21.28 10.22
N ARG A 42 6.22 -22.50 10.69
CA ARG A 42 5.26 -23.40 10.03
C ARG A 42 3.86 -22.80 9.93
N ILE A 43 3.37 -22.15 10.99
CA ILE A 43 2.04 -21.52 10.97
C ILE A 43 2.02 -20.29 10.07
N ALA A 44 3.11 -19.51 10.02
CA ALA A 44 3.25 -18.41 9.08
C ALA A 44 3.20 -18.92 7.63
N ASP A 45 3.92 -20.00 7.32
CA ASP A 45 3.93 -20.61 5.99
C ASP A 45 2.52 -21.05 5.57
N ARG A 46 1.82 -21.78 6.45
CA ARG A 46 0.43 -22.20 6.22
C ARG A 46 -0.49 -21.01 5.96
N PHE A 47 -0.38 -19.95 6.77
CA PHE A 47 -1.18 -18.75 6.59
C PHE A 47 -0.90 -18.04 5.26
N TYR A 48 0.36 -17.86 4.89
CA TYR A 48 0.71 -17.21 3.63
C TYR A 48 0.29 -18.01 2.41
N GLU A 49 0.41 -19.34 2.45
CA GLU A 49 -0.08 -20.18 1.35
C GLU A 49 -1.60 -20.18 1.25
N PHE A 50 -2.29 -20.27 2.39
CA PHE A 50 -3.74 -20.17 2.43
C PHE A 50 -4.20 -18.81 1.89
N TYR A 51 -3.52 -17.73 2.27
CA TYR A 51 -3.77 -16.39 1.75
C TYR A 51 -3.50 -16.29 0.25
N ARG A 52 -2.38 -16.83 -0.25
CA ARG A 52 -1.99 -16.82 -1.67
C ARG A 52 -3.03 -17.49 -2.56
N LYS A 53 -3.65 -18.57 -2.07
CA LYS A 53 -4.67 -19.34 -2.79
C LYS A 53 -6.07 -18.71 -2.75
N ASN A 54 -6.41 -18.01 -1.67
CA ASN A 54 -7.79 -17.58 -1.41
C ASN A 54 -7.97 -16.05 -1.42
N GLY A 55 -6.88 -15.30 -1.47
CA GLY A 55 -6.85 -13.84 -1.57
C GLY A 55 -7.21 -13.37 -2.97
N ARG A 56 -7.87 -12.21 -3.05
CA ARG A 56 -8.11 -11.52 -4.31
C ARG A 56 -6.90 -10.64 -4.64
N PHE A 57 -6.65 -10.42 -5.93
CA PHE A 57 -5.58 -9.52 -6.36
C PHE A 57 -5.75 -8.12 -5.72
N GLY A 58 -4.69 -7.61 -5.07
CA GLY A 58 -4.70 -6.32 -4.37
C GLY A 58 -5.45 -6.31 -3.03
N GLU A 59 -6.07 -7.43 -2.62
CA GLU A 59 -6.67 -7.54 -1.30
C GLU A 59 -5.58 -7.46 -0.22
N ARG A 60 -5.93 -6.90 0.92
CA ARG A 60 -5.06 -6.86 2.10
C ARG A 60 -5.53 -7.93 3.08
N THR A 61 -4.63 -8.44 3.91
CA THR A 61 -4.93 -9.55 4.85
C THR A 61 -6.08 -9.23 5.81
N ALA A 62 -6.25 -7.98 6.26
CA ALA A 62 -7.39 -7.61 7.12
C ALA A 62 -8.76 -7.77 6.42
N PRO A 63 -9.04 -7.13 5.27
CA PRO A 63 -10.24 -7.42 4.46
C PRO A 63 -10.41 -8.90 4.11
N PHE A 64 -9.31 -9.61 3.84
CA PHE A 64 -9.34 -11.05 3.56
C PHE A 64 -9.87 -11.85 4.75
N VAL A 65 -9.30 -11.64 5.94
CA VAL A 65 -9.75 -12.32 7.17
C VAL A 65 -11.20 -11.95 7.51
N GLU A 66 -11.60 -10.69 7.30
CA GLU A 66 -12.99 -10.22 7.47
C GLU A 66 -13.95 -10.95 6.51
N ARG A 67 -13.54 -11.16 5.25
CA ARG A 67 -14.35 -11.81 4.21
C ARG A 67 -14.42 -13.33 4.37
N VAL A 68 -13.29 -13.99 4.64
CA VAL A 68 -13.19 -15.45 4.74
C VAL A 68 -13.69 -15.96 6.09
N GLY A 69 -13.61 -15.13 7.13
CA GLY A 69 -13.93 -15.48 8.50
C GLY A 69 -12.69 -15.99 9.25
N LEU A 70 -12.49 -15.49 10.48
CA LEU A 70 -11.32 -15.85 11.30
C LEU A 70 -11.30 -17.35 11.64
N GLU A 71 -12.46 -17.93 11.95
CA GLU A 71 -12.57 -19.37 12.27
C GLU A 71 -12.15 -20.24 11.08
N THR A 72 -12.63 -19.92 9.88
CA THR A 72 -12.21 -20.61 8.64
C THR A 72 -10.70 -20.57 8.44
N VAL A 73 -10.07 -19.42 8.72
CA VAL A 73 -8.61 -19.26 8.62
C VAL A 73 -7.91 -20.12 9.69
N ILE A 74 -8.40 -20.07 10.94
CA ILE A 74 -7.87 -20.85 12.06
C ILE A 74 -7.92 -22.34 11.74
N ASP A 75 -9.08 -22.84 11.31
CA ASP A 75 -9.27 -24.25 11.00
C ASP A 75 -8.32 -24.70 9.89
N ALA A 76 -8.22 -23.94 8.80
CA ALA A 76 -7.37 -24.29 7.67
C ALA A 76 -5.86 -24.29 7.98
N VAL A 77 -5.38 -23.50 8.96
CA VAL A 77 -3.94 -23.34 9.23
C VAL A 77 -3.47 -24.00 10.53
N LEU A 78 -4.39 -24.38 11.42
CA LEU A 78 -4.09 -24.98 12.72
C LEU A 78 -4.74 -26.34 12.96
N TYR A 79 -5.96 -26.57 12.48
CA TYR A 79 -6.79 -27.70 12.88
C TYR A 79 -7.24 -28.62 11.75
N ASP A 80 -6.81 -28.36 10.51
CA ASP A 80 -6.99 -29.28 9.40
C ASP A 80 -6.14 -30.56 9.60
N THR A 81 -6.36 -31.55 8.75
CA THR A 81 -5.60 -32.80 8.71
C THR A 81 -4.10 -32.54 8.53
N ASP A 82 -3.26 -33.39 9.12
CA ASP A 82 -1.80 -33.30 8.97
C ASP A 82 -1.38 -33.26 7.48
N GLU A 83 -2.08 -34.01 6.63
CA GLU A 83 -1.85 -34.01 5.18
C GLU A 83 -2.16 -32.65 4.54
N ALA A 84 -3.24 -31.98 4.93
CA ALA A 84 -3.59 -30.65 4.42
C ALA A 84 -2.63 -29.57 4.91
N LEU A 85 -2.25 -29.61 6.19
CA LEU A 85 -1.29 -28.68 6.78
C LEU A 85 0.09 -28.82 6.13
N LEU A 86 0.57 -30.06 5.95
CA LEU A 86 1.82 -30.34 5.24
C LEU A 86 1.74 -29.94 3.77
N ARG A 87 0.58 -30.06 3.12
CA ARG A 87 0.40 -29.57 1.75
C ARG A 87 0.59 -28.05 1.67
N LEU A 88 0.03 -27.28 2.60
CA LEU A 88 0.24 -25.82 2.62
C LEU A 88 1.73 -25.47 2.78
N GLU A 89 2.44 -26.13 3.70
CA GLU A 89 3.88 -25.92 3.91
C GLU A 89 4.69 -26.25 2.65
N ASN A 90 4.43 -27.41 2.03
CA ASN A 90 5.15 -27.85 0.84
C ASN A 90 4.87 -26.96 -0.38
N ASP A 91 3.62 -26.54 -0.58
CA ASP A 91 3.25 -25.70 -1.72
C ASP A 91 3.90 -24.31 -1.61
N LEU A 92 4.00 -23.75 -0.40
CA LEU A 92 4.74 -22.50 -0.20
C LEU A 92 6.22 -22.69 -0.46
N ALA A 93 6.83 -23.77 0.07
CA ALA A 93 8.24 -24.05 -0.14
C ALA A 93 8.58 -24.19 -1.63
N GLN A 94 7.70 -24.84 -2.42
CA GLN A 94 7.83 -24.92 -3.88
C GLN A 94 7.67 -23.57 -4.57
N ALA A 95 6.74 -22.72 -4.11
CA ALA A 95 6.61 -21.37 -4.63
C ALA A 95 7.87 -20.54 -4.36
N LEU A 96 8.41 -20.61 -3.15
CA LEU A 96 9.63 -19.92 -2.72
C LEU A 96 10.88 -20.39 -3.47
N ALA A 97 10.98 -21.68 -3.81
CA ALA A 97 12.10 -22.22 -4.58
C ALA A 97 12.29 -21.57 -5.95
N ASN A 98 11.23 -20.99 -6.51
CA ASN A 98 11.24 -20.30 -7.80
C ASN A 98 11.32 -18.77 -7.66
N VAL A 99 11.34 -18.23 -6.44
CA VAL A 99 11.45 -16.79 -6.20
C VAL A 99 12.88 -16.36 -6.51
N LYS A 100 13.01 -15.45 -7.48
CA LYS A 100 14.22 -14.67 -7.67
C LYS A 100 14.11 -13.43 -6.80
N ASP A 101 15.09 -13.26 -5.92
CA ASP A 101 15.20 -12.05 -5.11
C ASP A 101 15.41 -10.83 -6.01
N PRO A 102 14.43 -9.91 -6.11
CA PRO A 102 14.53 -8.77 -7.00
C PRO A 102 15.59 -7.76 -6.53
N TRP A 103 16.08 -7.87 -5.30
CA TRP A 103 17.11 -7.00 -4.71
C TRP A 103 18.53 -7.55 -4.88
N LYS A 104 18.69 -8.81 -5.33
CA LYS A 104 20.00 -9.42 -5.62
C LYS A 104 20.42 -9.35 -7.07
N SER A 105 19.48 -9.19 -7.99
CA SER A 105 19.83 -8.77 -9.35
C SER A 105 20.39 -7.35 -9.25
N GLY A 106 21.68 -7.19 -9.50
CA GLY A 106 22.28 -5.86 -9.67
C GLY A 106 21.56 -5.18 -10.82
N ILE A 107 20.58 -4.34 -10.50
CA ILE A 107 20.03 -3.41 -11.48
C ILE A 107 21.14 -2.39 -11.67
N ASP A 108 21.78 -2.43 -12.84
CA ASP A 108 22.61 -1.31 -13.25
C ASP A 108 21.68 -0.12 -13.50
N LEU A 109 21.55 0.72 -12.48
CA LEU A 109 20.70 1.90 -12.51
C LEU A 109 21.25 2.96 -13.49
N THR A 110 22.43 2.76 -14.07
CA THR A 110 22.97 3.69 -15.08
C THR A 110 22.27 3.56 -16.44
N ASP A 111 21.71 2.39 -16.79
CA ASP A 111 21.06 2.14 -18.09
C ASP A 111 19.62 2.66 -18.19
N THR A 112 19.01 3.13 -17.09
CA THR A 112 17.61 3.62 -17.08
C THR A 112 17.47 5.11 -16.78
N LEU A 113 18.59 5.81 -16.50
CA LEU A 113 18.59 7.25 -16.23
C LEU A 113 18.65 8.13 -17.49
N GLU A 114 18.79 7.55 -18.68
CA GLU A 114 18.75 8.29 -19.95
C GLU A 114 17.35 8.43 -20.58
N ALA A 115 16.29 7.99 -19.89
CA ALA A 115 14.95 8.47 -20.22
C ALA A 115 14.73 9.81 -19.50
N SER A 116 15.28 10.89 -20.08
CA SER A 116 14.80 12.22 -19.75
C SER A 116 13.29 12.23 -19.93
N SER A 117 12.55 12.34 -18.83
CA SER A 117 11.10 12.50 -18.89
C SER A 117 10.84 13.70 -19.79
N PRO A 118 10.16 13.55 -20.94
CA PRO A 118 9.90 14.68 -21.80
C PRO A 118 9.16 15.72 -20.96
N THR A 119 9.64 16.95 -20.96
CA THR A 119 8.89 18.07 -20.40
C THR A 119 7.52 18.05 -21.10
N PRO A 120 6.42 17.79 -20.38
CA PRO A 120 5.13 17.66 -21.04
C PRO A 120 4.79 18.99 -21.71
N PRO A 121 4.18 18.97 -22.91
CA PRO A 121 3.77 20.18 -23.58
C PRO A 121 2.84 20.99 -22.67
N VAL A 122 3.11 22.29 -22.55
CA VAL A 122 2.19 23.24 -21.92
C VAL A 122 0.94 23.29 -22.80
N LEU A 123 -0.14 22.65 -22.35
CA LEU A 123 -1.41 22.64 -23.06
C LEU A 123 -2.28 23.84 -22.64
N PRO A 124 -3.00 24.48 -23.57
CA PRO A 124 -3.85 25.61 -23.28
C PRO A 124 -5.22 25.13 -22.78
N PHE A 125 -5.37 25.02 -21.46
CA PHE A 125 -6.67 25.08 -20.79
C PHE A 125 -6.63 26.24 -19.81
N ASP A 126 -7.79 26.82 -19.46
CA ASP A 126 -7.96 28.03 -18.65
C ASP A 126 -7.49 27.87 -17.18
N GLY A 127 -6.25 27.43 -16.97
CA GLY A 127 -5.56 27.30 -15.69
C GLY A 127 -6.12 26.23 -14.74
N GLN A 128 -7.22 25.54 -15.09
CA GLN A 128 -7.88 24.57 -14.23
C GLN A 128 -8.33 23.31 -14.97
N LEU A 129 -8.15 22.16 -14.33
CA LEU A 129 -8.63 20.85 -14.77
C LEU A 129 -9.70 20.35 -13.79
N ASP A 130 -10.90 20.07 -14.29
CA ASP A 130 -11.96 19.44 -13.51
C ASP A 130 -11.73 17.93 -13.40
N LEU A 131 -11.69 17.43 -12.16
CA LEU A 131 -11.37 16.04 -11.83
C LEU A 131 -12.59 15.22 -11.39
N GLY A 132 -13.78 15.82 -11.34
CA GLY A 132 -15.02 15.16 -10.94
C GLY A 132 -15.71 15.77 -9.73
N ALA A 133 -16.74 15.08 -9.23
CA ALA A 133 -17.52 15.56 -8.10
C ALA A 133 -16.83 15.28 -6.76
N GLU A 134 -16.94 16.21 -5.83
CA GLU A 134 -16.37 16.09 -4.47
C GLU A 134 -16.87 14.82 -3.76
N GLN A 135 -18.15 14.49 -3.92
CA GLN A 135 -18.75 13.31 -3.28
C GLN A 135 -18.20 11.96 -3.78
N ASP A 136 -17.53 11.93 -4.93
CA ASP A 136 -17.03 10.68 -5.51
C ASP A 136 -15.78 10.19 -4.79
N ILE A 137 -15.12 11.05 -4.00
CA ILE A 137 -13.93 10.75 -3.19
C ILE A 137 -14.25 11.12 -1.73
N PRO A 138 -14.76 10.18 -0.91
CA PRO A 138 -15.08 10.42 0.49
C PRO A 138 -13.87 10.83 1.35
N PRO A 139 -14.08 11.50 2.51
CA PRO A 139 -12.99 11.84 3.43
C PRO A 139 -12.20 10.60 3.88
N GLY A 140 -10.88 10.67 3.73
CA GLY A 140 -9.94 9.59 4.05
C GLY A 140 -9.64 8.64 2.88
N GLU A 141 -10.16 8.90 1.69
CA GLU A 141 -9.84 8.17 0.46
C GLU A 141 -8.93 8.98 -0.46
N ASN A 142 -8.14 8.25 -1.24
CA ASN A 142 -7.35 8.81 -2.34
C ASN A 142 -7.83 8.16 -3.63
N ARG A 143 -7.77 8.90 -4.73
CA ARG A 143 -8.14 8.37 -6.04
C ARG A 143 -7.13 8.77 -7.09
N LEU A 144 -6.85 7.82 -7.98
CA LEU A 144 -6.11 8.07 -9.20
C LEU A 144 -7.07 8.55 -10.29
N VAL A 145 -6.75 9.67 -10.92
CA VAL A 145 -7.57 10.35 -11.92
C VAL A 145 -6.74 10.59 -13.17
N SER A 146 -7.34 10.38 -14.33
CA SER A 146 -6.69 10.66 -15.62
C SER A 146 -6.66 12.15 -15.90
N SER A 147 -5.53 12.66 -16.38
CA SER A 147 -5.36 14.03 -16.84
C SER A 147 -4.65 14.06 -18.22
N PRO A 148 -4.68 15.19 -18.94
CA PRO A 148 -4.01 15.32 -20.25
C PRO A 148 -2.49 15.07 -20.22
N TRP A 149 -1.83 15.17 -19.05
CA TRP A 149 -0.39 14.98 -18.87
C TRP A 149 -0.06 13.72 -18.05
N GLY A 150 -1.01 12.81 -17.88
CA GLY A 150 -0.81 11.53 -17.20
C GLY A 150 -1.72 11.33 -15.99
N GLU A 151 -1.36 10.38 -15.14
CA GLU A 151 -2.13 10.05 -13.94
C GLU A 151 -1.80 11.01 -12.79
N VAL A 152 -2.85 11.54 -12.17
CA VAL A 152 -2.77 12.38 -10.98
C VAL A 152 -3.46 11.66 -9.83
N VAL A 153 -2.94 11.83 -8.62
CA VAL A 153 -3.59 11.33 -7.40
C VAL A 153 -4.20 12.49 -6.66
N ILE A 154 -5.48 12.34 -6.32
CA ILE A 154 -6.23 13.24 -5.46
C ILE A 154 -6.39 12.60 -4.09
N PHE A 155 -6.10 13.38 -3.07
CA PHE A 155 -6.17 12.98 -1.67
C PHE A 155 -7.28 13.77 -0.98
N HIS A 156 -8.21 13.07 -0.34
CA HIS A 156 -9.18 13.69 0.55
C HIS A 156 -8.82 13.33 1.99
N GLY A 157 -8.29 14.30 2.73
CA GLY A 157 -7.96 14.14 4.14
C GLY A 157 -9.21 13.98 4.99
N ARG A 158 -9.11 13.21 6.09
CA ARG A 158 -10.19 13.10 7.08
C ARG A 158 -10.51 14.42 7.79
N ASP A 159 -9.57 15.36 7.73
CA ASP A 159 -9.72 16.73 8.21
C ASP A 159 -10.41 17.65 7.17
N GLY A 160 -10.93 17.08 6.07
CA GLY A 160 -11.61 17.80 4.99
C GLY A 160 -10.67 18.55 4.05
N ARG A 161 -9.36 18.37 4.19
CA ARG A 161 -8.38 18.99 3.29
C ARG A 161 -8.24 18.20 2.00
N TRP A 162 -7.90 18.90 0.93
CA TRP A 162 -7.60 18.31 -0.37
C TRP A 162 -6.14 18.54 -0.74
N ALA A 163 -5.56 17.56 -1.42
CA ALA A 163 -4.25 17.68 -2.05
C ALA A 163 -4.22 16.92 -3.38
N ALA A 164 -3.28 17.27 -4.25
CA ALA A 164 -3.03 16.55 -5.49
C ALA A 164 -1.53 16.37 -5.69
N SER A 165 -1.13 15.19 -6.17
CA SER A 165 0.26 14.91 -6.55
C SER A 165 0.34 14.02 -7.78
N GLU A 166 1.53 13.92 -8.36
CA GLU A 166 1.80 12.89 -9.37
C GLU A 166 1.58 11.48 -8.80
N SER A 167 1.39 10.49 -9.69
CA SER A 167 1.04 9.12 -9.29
C SER A 167 2.22 8.28 -8.79
N ARG A 168 3.45 8.73 -8.99
CA ARG A 168 4.68 8.01 -8.66
C ARG A 168 5.56 8.83 -7.72
N CYS A 169 6.03 8.19 -6.65
CA CYS A 169 6.98 8.79 -5.74
C CYS A 169 8.32 9.03 -6.47
N PRO A 170 8.91 10.24 -6.37
CA PRO A 170 10.11 10.60 -7.13
C PRO A 170 11.38 9.83 -6.69
N HIS A 171 11.32 9.09 -5.58
CA HIS A 171 12.42 8.24 -5.14
C HIS A 171 12.59 6.98 -6.02
N GLN A 172 11.64 6.05 -5.92
CA GLN A 172 11.69 4.74 -6.59
C GLN A 172 10.32 4.32 -7.16
N GLY A 173 9.51 5.30 -7.57
CA GLY A 173 8.25 5.03 -8.27
C GLY A 173 7.11 4.50 -7.39
N GLY A 174 7.21 4.65 -6.07
CA GLY A 174 6.17 4.19 -5.13
C GLY A 174 4.77 4.72 -5.47
N PRO A 175 3.70 3.92 -5.31
CA PRO A 175 2.36 4.28 -5.75
C PRO A 175 1.78 5.37 -4.83
N MET A 176 1.66 6.59 -5.33
CA MET A 176 1.23 7.72 -4.50
C MET A 176 -0.23 7.61 -4.08
N VAL A 177 -1.07 6.90 -4.84
CA VAL A 177 -2.48 6.63 -4.48
C VAL A 177 -2.61 5.89 -3.15
N ASP A 178 -1.61 5.11 -2.76
CA ASP A 178 -1.60 4.36 -1.50
C ASP A 178 -0.95 5.15 -0.34
N CYS A 179 -0.60 6.43 -0.54
CA CYS A 179 -0.02 7.25 0.53
C CYS A 179 -1.02 7.55 1.65
N GLN A 180 -0.50 7.68 2.86
CA GLN A 180 -1.27 8.31 3.93
C GLN A 180 -1.22 9.83 3.75
N PHE A 181 -2.39 10.48 3.79
CA PHE A 181 -2.52 11.94 3.83
C PHE A 181 -3.01 12.38 5.21
N ILE A 182 -2.11 12.95 6.02
CA ILE A 182 -2.40 13.37 7.39
C ILE A 182 -1.72 14.71 7.66
N ALA A 183 -2.48 15.67 8.18
CA ALA A 183 -1.97 16.97 8.64
C ALA A 183 -1.11 17.71 7.59
N GLY A 184 -1.54 17.68 6.33
CA GLY A 184 -0.81 18.35 5.23
C GLY A 184 0.43 17.60 4.74
N LYS A 185 0.60 16.32 5.11
CA LYS A 185 1.75 15.51 4.70
C LYS A 185 1.33 14.23 3.98
N LEU A 186 2.06 13.89 2.91
CA LEU A 186 1.91 12.66 2.15
C LEU A 186 3.04 11.70 2.53
N THR A 187 2.70 10.50 3.01
CA THR A 187 3.68 9.49 3.40
C THR A 187 3.69 8.36 2.38
N CYS A 188 4.82 8.20 1.68
CA CYS A 188 5.02 7.16 0.67
C CYS A 188 4.90 5.76 1.30
N PRO A 189 4.11 4.84 0.71
CA PRO A 189 3.86 3.52 1.29
C PRO A 189 5.06 2.58 1.20
N LEU A 190 6.03 2.85 0.31
CA LEU A 190 7.19 1.96 0.12
C LEU A 190 8.27 2.18 1.18
N HIS A 191 8.72 3.42 1.32
CA HIS A 191 9.90 3.77 2.12
C HIS A 191 9.59 4.77 3.23
N SER A 192 8.32 5.11 3.43
CA SER A 192 7.86 6.06 4.46
C SER A 192 8.43 7.48 4.33
N PHE A 193 8.96 7.86 3.16
CA PHE A 193 9.34 9.24 2.89
C PHE A 193 8.12 10.14 2.95
N VAL A 194 8.33 11.29 3.60
CA VAL A 194 7.26 12.24 3.90
C VAL A 194 7.45 13.48 3.05
N PHE A 195 6.40 13.85 2.34
CA PHE A 195 6.34 15.03 1.49
C PHE A 195 5.36 16.03 2.09
N ASP A 196 5.70 17.32 2.02
CA ASP A 196 4.74 18.38 2.27
C ASP A 196 3.73 18.42 1.12
N ALA A 197 2.43 18.34 1.40
CA ALA A 197 1.39 18.21 0.39
C ALA A 197 1.16 19.51 -0.42
N ARG A 198 1.70 20.65 0.03
CA ARG A 198 1.58 21.96 -0.62
C ARG A 198 2.81 22.30 -1.45
N THR A 199 4.00 21.93 -0.98
CA THR A 199 5.26 22.26 -1.68
C THR A 199 5.89 21.08 -2.38
N GLY A 200 5.48 19.85 -2.04
CA GLY A 200 6.09 18.63 -2.55
C GLY A 200 7.46 18.29 -1.94
N SER A 201 7.98 19.12 -1.04
CA SER A 201 9.34 18.95 -0.52
C SER A 201 9.46 17.73 0.38
N CYS A 202 10.51 16.93 0.16
CA CYS A 202 10.93 15.90 1.09
C CYS A 202 12.09 16.41 1.96
N GLY A 203 12.07 16.10 3.26
CA GLY A 203 13.17 16.47 4.17
C GLY A 203 14.42 15.59 4.03
N ASN A 204 14.41 14.61 3.12
CA ASN A 204 15.52 13.70 2.87
C ASN A 204 16.30 14.14 1.62
N ALA A 205 17.62 14.23 1.73
CA ALA A 205 18.50 14.67 0.64
C ALA A 205 18.55 13.70 -0.56
N GLU A 206 18.17 12.44 -0.37
CA GLU A 206 18.17 11.41 -1.42
C GLU A 206 16.89 11.45 -2.28
N VAL A 207 15.92 12.31 -1.97
CA VAL A 207 14.61 12.33 -2.59
C VAL A 207 14.31 13.71 -3.14
N THR A 208 14.08 13.80 -4.46
CA THR A 208 13.66 15.04 -5.10
C THR A 208 12.22 15.40 -4.74
N ASN A 209 11.83 16.66 -5.01
CA ASN A 209 10.49 17.12 -4.67
C ASN A 209 9.44 16.39 -5.49
N LEU A 210 8.40 15.94 -4.81
CA LEU A 210 7.19 15.41 -5.41
C LEU A 210 6.45 16.54 -6.13
N ARG A 211 6.00 16.32 -7.36
CA ARG A 211 5.13 17.28 -8.02
C ARG A 211 3.76 17.28 -7.34
N VAL A 212 3.33 18.47 -6.93
CA VAL A 212 2.02 18.72 -6.32
C VAL A 212 1.28 19.80 -7.09
N TRP A 213 -0.05 19.73 -7.07
CA TRP A 213 -0.91 20.74 -7.67
C TRP A 213 -1.84 21.34 -6.64
N LYS A 214 -2.19 22.60 -6.86
CA LYS A 214 -3.19 23.28 -6.03
C LYS A 214 -4.57 22.75 -6.37
N VAL A 215 -5.31 22.35 -5.34
CA VAL A 215 -6.69 21.88 -5.47
C VAL A 215 -7.63 22.92 -4.88
N SER A 216 -8.75 23.16 -5.57
CA SER A 216 -9.87 23.95 -5.10
C SER A 216 -11.17 23.21 -5.35
N VAL A 217 -12.11 23.32 -4.42
CA VAL A 217 -13.47 22.82 -4.62
C VAL A 217 -14.39 24.00 -4.88
N LEU A 218 -15.07 24.03 -6.02
CA LEU A 218 -16.05 25.05 -6.39
C LEU A 218 -17.33 24.35 -6.83
N GLU A 219 -18.47 24.74 -6.24
CA GLU A 219 -19.79 24.19 -6.58
C GLU A 219 -19.85 22.65 -6.55
N GLY A 220 -19.11 22.02 -5.62
CA GLY A 220 -19.05 20.56 -5.48
C GLY A 220 -18.18 19.85 -6.53
N ARG A 221 -17.38 20.59 -7.31
CA ARG A 221 -16.42 20.06 -8.29
C ARG A 221 -14.99 20.23 -7.80
N ILE A 222 -14.19 19.19 -7.97
CA ILE A 222 -12.76 19.21 -7.63
C ILE A 222 -12.01 19.78 -8.83
N LEU A 223 -11.38 20.93 -8.65
CA LEU A 223 -10.61 21.62 -9.67
C LEU A 223 -9.14 21.63 -9.30
N LEU A 224 -8.30 21.21 -10.23
CA LEU A 224 -6.85 21.21 -10.11
C LEU A 224 -6.26 22.38 -10.91
N SER A 225 -5.52 23.24 -10.24
CA SER A 225 -4.83 24.37 -10.87
C SER A 225 -3.60 23.86 -11.62
N VAL A 226 -3.59 24.09 -12.92
CA VAL A 226 -2.42 23.94 -13.78
C VAL A 226 -1.93 25.33 -14.15
N GLU A 227 -1.15 25.92 -13.25
CA GLU A 227 -0.34 27.08 -13.63
C GLU A 227 0.81 26.60 -14.53
N ALA A 228 1.10 27.38 -15.58
CA ALA A 228 2.15 27.11 -16.57
C ALA A 228 3.56 27.33 -16.01
#